data_AF-M3HPX4-F1
#
_entry.id   AF-M3HPX4-F1
#
_cell.length_a   1.000
_cell.length_b   1.000
_cell.length_c   1.000
_cell.angle_alpha   90.00
_cell.angle_beta   90.00
_cell.angle_gamma   90.00
#
_symmetry.space_group_name_H-M   'P 1'
#
loop_
_entity.id
_entity.type
_entity.pdbx_description
1 polymer ?
#
loop_
_entity_poly.entity_id
_entity_poly.type
_entity_poly.pdbx_seq_one_letter_code
_entity_poly.pdbx_strand_id
1 'polypeptide(L)'
;MDRTPVFKHKYGPPLPDYYYGTEDDDFYNLIIYEEENEIKDYLNREYVNLYIIQTYHGVLRLQLDEPPYYNFTQHEVMDPSNDDHEYIMFLQVKAGDVCERIDDHMEQTDHSKCVIY
;
A
#
# COMPACT_ATOMS: atom_id res chain seq x y z
N MET A 1 -2.85 7.66 13.44
CA MET A 1 -2.44 6.66 12.44
C MET A 1 -0.97 6.43 12.64
N ASP A 2 -0.54 5.17 12.68
CA ASP A 2 0.89 4.86 12.61
C ASP A 2 1.42 5.25 11.22
N ARG A 3 2.69 5.65 11.14
CA ARG A 3 3.32 6.11 9.90
C ARG A 3 3.29 4.98 8.88
N THR A 4 2.94 5.28 7.63
CA THR A 4 2.91 4.27 6.57
C THR A 4 4.35 3.88 6.21
N PRO A 5 4.75 2.61 6.36
CA PRO A 5 6.08 2.18 5.97
C PRO A 5 6.27 2.24 4.45
N VAL A 6 7.40 2.82 4.06
CA VAL A 6 7.87 2.90 2.67
C VAL A 6 9.18 2.15 2.57
N PHE A 7 9.13 0.96 1.99
CA PHE A 7 10.29 0.12 1.74
C PHE A 7 11.02 0.63 0.49
N LYS A 8 12.10 1.38 0.71
CA LYS A 8 12.98 1.88 -0.36
C LYS A 8 14.09 0.86 -0.63
N HIS A 9 14.22 0.41 -1.87
CA HIS A 9 15.30 -0.49 -2.23
C HIS A 9 16.66 0.22 -2.10
N LYS A 10 17.64 -0.45 -1.49
CA LYS A 10 18.99 0.08 -1.22
C LYS A 10 19.66 0.66 -2.47
N TYR A 11 19.55 -0.06 -3.59
CA TYR A 11 20.10 0.34 -4.89
C TYR A 11 19.07 0.97 -5.84
N GLY A 12 17.83 1.19 -5.37
CA GLY A 12 16.79 1.86 -6.15
C GLY A 12 17.06 3.36 -6.29
N PRO A 13 16.45 4.02 -7.29
CA PRO A 13 16.58 5.46 -7.48
C PRO A 13 16.11 6.25 -6.25
N PRO A 14 16.50 7.52 -6.11
CA PRO A 14 15.96 8.36 -5.06
C PRO A 14 14.43 8.48 -5.20
N LEU A 15 13.74 8.43 -4.07
CA LEU A 15 12.33 8.83 -3.99
C LEU A 15 12.20 10.37 -4.02
N PRO A 16 11.01 10.91 -4.28
CA PRO A 16 10.71 12.32 -4.03
C PRO A 16 10.99 12.76 -2.58
N ASP A 17 11.32 14.04 -2.40
CA ASP A 17 11.79 14.60 -1.12
C ASP A 17 10.78 14.42 0.04
N TYR A 18 9.47 14.45 -0.26
CA TYR A 18 8.43 14.31 0.75
C TYR A 18 8.42 12.92 1.44
N TYR A 19 9.03 11.88 0.85
CA TYR A 19 9.17 10.57 1.49
C TYR A 19 10.26 10.54 2.57
N TYR A 20 11.19 11.49 2.55
CA TYR A 20 12.28 11.57 3.53
C TYR A 20 11.92 12.41 4.76
N GLY A 21 10.69 12.95 4.79
CA GLY A 21 10.20 13.83 5.83
C GLY A 21 10.74 15.24 5.70
N THR A 22 9.86 16.22 5.94
CA THR A 22 10.24 17.54 6.42
C THR A 22 9.60 17.71 7.81
N GLU A 23 10.11 18.62 8.64
CA GLU A 23 9.76 18.74 10.07
C GLU A 23 8.24 18.82 10.39
N ASP A 24 7.40 19.07 9.39
CA ASP A 24 5.95 19.26 9.53
C ASP A 24 5.06 18.09 9.05
N ASP A 25 5.59 17.07 8.35
CA ASP A 25 4.74 15.99 7.81
C ASP A 25 5.42 14.61 7.87
N ASP A 26 5.09 13.88 8.94
CA ASP A 26 5.68 12.60 9.34
C ASP A 26 4.83 11.40 8.87
N PHE A 27 4.12 11.53 7.74
CA PHE A 27 3.17 10.51 7.27
C PHE A 27 3.84 9.17 6.90
N TYR A 28 5.10 9.21 6.45
CA TYR A 28 5.86 8.05 5.99
C TYR A 28 6.97 7.64 6.97
N ASN A 29 7.19 6.33 7.08
CA ASN A 29 8.36 5.75 7.74
C ASN A 29 9.24 5.05 6.71
N LEU A 30 10.34 5.66 6.31
CA LEU A 30 11.20 5.14 5.26
C LEU A 30 12.12 4.04 5.80
N ILE A 31 12.03 2.85 5.20
CA ILE A 31 12.79 1.65 5.58
C ILE A 31 13.64 1.24 4.39
N ILE A 32 14.96 1.16 4.57
CA ILE A 32 15.85 0.65 3.52
C ILE A 32 15.87 -0.87 3.56
N TYR A 33 15.64 -1.50 2.41
CA TYR A 33 15.73 -2.95 2.27
C TYR A 33 16.68 -3.34 1.13
N GLU A 34 17.30 -4.52 1.25
CA GLU A 34 18.11 -5.14 0.20
C GLU A 34 17.48 -6.44 -0.32
N GLU A 35 16.83 -7.20 0.56
CA GLU A 35 16.21 -8.48 0.22
C GLU A 35 14.71 -8.51 0.56
N GLU A 36 13.92 -9.24 -0.23
CA GLU A 36 12.46 -9.36 -0.05
C GLU A 36 12.07 -9.92 1.33
N ASN A 37 12.89 -10.80 1.90
CA ASN A 37 12.63 -11.38 3.23
C ASN A 37 12.63 -10.34 4.34
N GLU A 38 13.43 -9.27 4.21
CA GLU A 38 13.47 -8.19 5.20
C GLU A 38 12.12 -7.46 5.31
N ILE A 39 11.44 -7.29 4.17
CA ILE A 39 10.09 -6.71 4.10
C ILE A 39 9.09 -7.62 4.82
N LYS A 40 9.11 -8.92 4.49
CA LYS A 40 8.19 -9.90 5.08
C LYS A 40 8.38 -10.02 6.59
N ASP A 41 9.61 -10.05 7.06
CA ASP A 41 9.94 -10.13 8.48
C ASP A 41 9.46 -8.88 9.23
N TYR A 42 9.64 -7.68 8.63
CA TYR A 42 9.13 -6.44 9.20
C TYR A 42 7.60 -6.46 9.30
N LEU A 43 6.90 -6.78 8.20
CA LEU A 43 5.43 -6.77 8.16
C LEU A 43 4.84 -7.74 9.19
N ASN A 44 5.36 -8.97 9.27
CA ASN A 44 4.91 -9.96 10.26
C ASN A 44 5.19 -9.54 11.71
N ARG A 45 6.27 -8.80 11.96
CA ARG A 45 6.62 -8.34 13.31
C ARG A 45 5.77 -7.17 13.77
N GLU A 46 5.54 -6.21 12.87
CA GLU A 46 4.86 -4.94 13.19
C GLU A 46 3.35 -4.99 12.94
N TYR A 47 2.81 -6.08 12.37
CA TYR A 47 1.38 -6.24 12.04
C TYR A 47 0.83 -5.05 11.23
N VAL A 48 1.58 -4.65 10.20
CA VAL A 48 1.22 -3.53 9.33
C VAL A 48 0.27 -4.00 8.24
N ASN A 49 -0.84 -3.29 8.03
CA ASN A 49 -1.79 -3.59 6.96
C ASN A 49 -1.57 -2.78 5.68
N LEU A 50 -1.00 -1.58 5.76
CA LEU A 50 -0.73 -0.70 4.62
C LEU A 50 0.77 -0.46 4.45
N TYR A 51 1.30 -0.66 3.26
CA TYR A 51 2.70 -0.36 2.98
C TYR A 51 2.96 -0.03 1.50
N ILE A 52 4.09 0.64 1.26
CA ILE A 52 4.59 0.97 -0.08
C ILE A 52 5.95 0.31 -0.30
N ILE A 53 6.17 -0.31 -1.46
CA ILE A 53 7.47 -0.86 -1.86
C ILE A 53 7.97 -0.14 -3.12
N GLN A 54 9.22 0.29 -3.09
CA GLN A 54 9.97 0.68 -4.28
C GLN A 54 10.76 -0.52 -4.80
N THR A 55 10.44 -1.02 -5.98
CA THR A 55 11.25 -2.06 -6.65
C THR A 55 12.65 -1.55 -7.00
N TYR A 56 13.59 -2.45 -7.31
CA TYR A 56 14.93 -2.09 -7.80
C TYR A 56 14.90 -1.12 -9.00
N HIS A 57 13.91 -1.26 -9.89
CA HIS A 57 13.75 -0.40 -11.07
C HIS A 57 13.07 0.96 -10.77
N GLY A 58 12.71 1.24 -9.52
CA GLY A 58 12.08 2.49 -9.11
C GLY A 58 10.56 2.52 -9.21
N VAL A 59 9.91 1.41 -9.59
CA VAL A 59 8.44 1.32 -9.59
C VAL A 59 7.94 1.25 -8.16
N LEU A 60 7.00 2.15 -7.82
CA LEU A 60 6.30 2.17 -6.54
C LEU A 60 5.05 1.29 -6.59
N ARG A 61 4.82 0.56 -5.50
CA ARG A 61 3.76 -0.42 -5.35
C ARG A 61 3.13 -0.26 -3.98
N LEU A 62 1.81 -0.04 -3.93
CA LEU A 62 1.04 0.03 -2.69
C LEU A 62 0.32 -1.30 -2.47
N GLN A 63 0.28 -1.75 -1.22
CA GLN A 63 -0.59 -2.84 -0.81
C GLN A 63 -1.28 -2.50 0.51
N LEU A 64 -2.58 -2.81 0.55
CA LEU A 64 -3.41 -2.83 1.74
C LEU A 64 -3.91 -4.26 1.92
N ASP A 65 -3.51 -4.92 3.01
CA ASP A 65 -3.86 -6.31 3.27
C ASP A 65 -3.86 -6.62 4.77
N GLU A 66 -4.60 -7.64 5.19
CA GLU A 66 -4.78 -7.94 6.61
C GLU A 66 -3.65 -8.84 7.15
N PRO A 67 -2.88 -8.41 8.16
CA PRO A 67 -1.97 -9.30 8.87
C PRO A 67 -2.72 -10.41 9.61
N PRO A 68 -2.15 -11.64 9.73
CA PRO A 68 -0.88 -12.09 9.17
C PRO A 68 -1.02 -12.72 7.76
N TYR A 69 -2.19 -12.61 7.13
CA TYR A 69 -2.55 -13.32 5.90
C TYR A 69 -2.18 -12.53 4.65
N TYR A 70 -0.94 -12.07 4.58
CA TYR A 70 -0.46 -11.27 3.46
C TYR A 70 -0.43 -12.04 2.13
N ASN A 71 -1.08 -11.50 1.13
CA ASN A 71 -0.89 -11.83 -0.27
C ASN A 71 0.21 -10.93 -0.88
N PHE A 72 1.48 -11.28 -0.64
CA PHE A 72 2.64 -10.54 -1.17
C PHE A 72 2.76 -10.48 -2.70
N THR A 73 1.78 -11.01 -3.44
CA THR A 73 1.76 -10.95 -4.91
C THR A 73 0.79 -9.90 -5.46
N GLN A 74 -0.01 -9.27 -4.60
CA GLN A 74 -1.04 -8.32 -5.00
C GLN A 74 -0.68 -6.91 -4.54
N HIS A 75 -0.15 -6.11 -5.48
CA HIS A 75 0.14 -4.70 -5.27
C HIS A 75 -0.50 -3.86 -6.38
N GLU A 76 -0.96 -2.68 -6.03
CA GLU A 76 -1.30 -1.64 -7.00
C GLU A 76 -0.07 -0.84 -7.38
N VAL A 77 0.16 -0.65 -8.67
CA VAL A 77 1.25 0.20 -9.16
C VAL A 77 0.87 1.66 -8.97
N MET A 78 1.74 2.41 -8.30
CA MET A 78 1.54 3.83 -8.09
C MET A 78 2.04 4.63 -9.28
N ASP A 79 1.28 5.64 -9.68
CA ASP A 79 1.68 6.67 -10.62
C ASP A 79 2.34 7.82 -9.83
N PRO A 80 3.66 7.98 -9.91
CA PRO A 80 4.37 9.05 -9.21
C PRO A 80 4.07 10.44 -9.78
N SER A 81 3.33 10.55 -10.89
CA SER A 81 2.87 11.84 -11.41
C SER A 81 1.57 12.33 -10.77
N ASN A 82 0.94 11.52 -9.92
CA ASN A 82 -0.35 11.80 -9.30
C ASN A 82 -0.38 11.33 -7.83
N ASP A 83 0.68 11.57 -7.06
CA ASP A 83 0.90 11.03 -5.71
C ASP A 83 0.19 11.80 -4.58
N ASP A 84 -0.95 12.42 -4.87
CA ASP A 84 -1.73 13.17 -3.88
C ASP A 84 -2.53 12.27 -2.92
N HIS A 85 -3.03 12.88 -1.84
CA HIS A 85 -3.75 12.14 -0.80
C HIS A 85 -5.00 11.43 -1.35
N GLU A 86 -5.74 12.05 -2.28
CA GLU A 86 -6.93 11.45 -2.88
C GLU A 86 -6.57 10.21 -3.72
N TYR A 87 -5.48 10.28 -4.46
CA TYR A 87 -4.96 9.16 -5.22
C TYR A 87 -4.47 8.01 -4.33
N ILE A 88 -3.75 8.32 -3.24
CA ILE A 88 -3.32 7.30 -2.28
C ILE A 88 -4.52 6.62 -1.63
N MET A 89 -5.54 7.37 -1.21
CA MET A 89 -6.79 6.79 -0.72
C MET A 89 -7.43 5.89 -1.78
N PHE A 90 -7.57 6.37 -3.02
CA PHE A 90 -8.12 5.58 -4.13
C PHE A 90 -7.35 4.27 -4.38
N LEU A 91 -6.02 4.29 -4.27
CA LEU A 91 -5.21 3.07 -4.42
C LEU A 91 -5.41 2.09 -3.26
N GLN A 92 -5.66 2.57 -2.04
CA GLN A 92 -5.96 1.69 -0.90
C GLN A 92 -7.24 0.88 -1.14
N VAL A 93 -8.28 1.53 -1.67
CA VAL A 93 -9.53 0.89 -2.10
C VAL A 93 -9.25 -0.28 -3.05
N LYS A 94 -8.45 -0.02 -4.08
CA LYS A 94 -8.12 -0.99 -5.12
C LYS A 94 -7.22 -2.12 -4.62
N ALA A 95 -6.25 -1.78 -3.77
CA ALA A 95 -5.26 -2.71 -3.28
C ALA A 95 -5.86 -3.82 -2.40
N GLY A 96 -7.03 -3.59 -1.80
CA GLY A 96 -7.69 -4.67 -1.07
C GLY A 96 -8.76 -4.28 -0.05
N ASP A 97 -9.37 -3.08 -0.10
CA ASP A 97 -10.48 -2.81 0.81
C ASP A 97 -11.71 -3.64 0.40
N VAL A 98 -11.84 -4.81 1.01
CA VAL A 98 -12.97 -5.72 0.82
C VAL A 98 -14.27 -5.05 1.27
N CYS A 99 -14.25 -4.19 2.29
CA CYS A 99 -15.44 -3.48 2.73
C CYS A 99 -15.90 -2.48 1.67
N GLU A 100 -14.98 -1.72 1.08
CA GLU A 100 -15.34 -0.77 0.04
C GLU A 100 -15.74 -1.45 -1.27
N ARG A 101 -15.13 -2.59 -1.63
CA ARG A 101 -15.61 -3.42 -2.76
C ARG A 101 -16.98 -4.04 -2.49
N ILE A 102 -17.28 -4.38 -1.23
CA ILE A 102 -18.61 -4.83 -0.80
C ILE A 102 -19.58 -3.64 -0.86
N ASP A 103 -19.23 -2.47 -0.36
CA ASP A 103 -20.08 -1.29 -0.37
C ASP A 103 -20.35 -0.80 -1.80
N ASP A 104 -19.33 -0.69 -2.66
CA ASP A 104 -19.44 -0.40 -4.10
C ASP A 104 -20.32 -1.43 -4.83
N HIS A 105 -20.20 -2.70 -4.45
CA HIS A 105 -21.08 -3.75 -4.95
C HIS A 105 -22.52 -3.48 -4.49
N MET A 106 -22.73 -3.25 -3.18
CA MET A 106 -24.04 -3.04 -2.55
C MET A 106 -24.75 -1.77 -3.03
N GLU A 107 -24.03 -0.73 -3.46
CA GLU A 107 -24.58 0.50 -4.04
C GLU A 107 -25.12 0.34 -5.47
N GLN A 108 -24.70 -0.69 -6.21
CA GLN A 108 -25.21 -0.96 -7.55
C GLN A 108 -26.61 -1.61 -7.50
N THR A 109 -27.59 -1.02 -8.18
CA THR A 109 -29.03 -1.18 -7.89
C THR A 109 -29.72 -2.46 -8.40
N ASP A 110 -29.00 -3.52 -8.77
CA ASP A 110 -29.61 -4.83 -9.08
C ASP A 110 -28.84 -6.00 -8.45
N HIS A 111 -29.24 -6.34 -7.22
CA HIS A 111 -28.72 -7.47 -6.44
C HIS A 111 -29.50 -8.76 -6.60
N SER A 112 -30.42 -8.85 -7.57
CA SER A 112 -31.29 -10.02 -7.74
C SER A 112 -30.55 -11.33 -8.03
N LYS A 113 -29.26 -11.25 -8.40
CA LYS A 113 -28.37 -12.38 -8.66
C LYS A 113 -27.35 -12.65 -7.55
N CYS A 114 -27.29 -11.80 -6.51
CA CYS A 114 -26.31 -11.87 -5.43
C CYS A 114 -26.77 -12.75 -4.25
N VAL A 115 -27.60 -13.75 -4.52
CA VAL A 115 -28.03 -14.71 -3.50
C VAL A 115 -26.85 -15.63 -3.18
N ILE A 116 -26.22 -15.42 -2.03
CA ILE A 116 -25.24 -16.35 -1.48
C ILE A 116 -26.03 -17.44 -0.75
N TYR A 117 -25.93 -18.68 -1.24
CA TYR A 117 -26.51 -19.89 -0.64
C TYR A 117 -25.59 -20.49 0.43
#